data_AF-A0A1J5Q462-F1
#
_entry.id   AF-A0A1J5Q462-F1
#
_cell.length_a   1.000
_cell.length_b   1.000
_cell.length_c   1.000
_cell.angle_alpha   90.00
_cell.angle_beta   90.00
_cell.angle_gamma   90.00
#
_symmetry.space_group_name_H-M   'P 1'
#
loop_
_entity.id
_entity.type
_entity.pdbx_description
1 polymer ?
#
loop_
_entity_poly.entity_id
_entity_poly.type
_entity_poly.pdbx_seq_one_letter_code
_entity_poly.pdbx_strand_id
1 'polypeptide(L)'
;MVVTDGKATGGNQPLVEAYRAASLLAITQVASIVIDCEEGTVRLGLAGALAETLGATTIQLAELGAEQLISVVRASRDGRAA
;
A
#
# COMPACT_ATOMS: atom_id res chain seq x y z
N MET A 1 -2.13 2.24 -6.27
CA MET A 1 -2.37 1.15 -5.30
C MET A 1 -1.10 0.34 -5.18
N VAL A 2 -0.66 0.10 -3.95
CA VAL A 2 0.52 -0.73 -3.62
C VAL A 2 0.03 -1.93 -2.80
N VAL A 3 0.64 -3.08 -2.99
CA VAL A 3 0.38 -4.30 -2.23
C VAL A 3 1.71 -4.79 -1.66
N THR A 4 1.77 -5.11 -0.36
CA THR A 4 3.01 -5.52 0.30
C THR A 4 2.75 -6.56 1.38
N ASP A 5 3.68 -7.50 1.55
CA ASP A 5 3.71 -8.47 2.66
C ASP A 5 4.65 -8.04 3.80
N GLY A 6 5.05 -6.76 3.80
CA GLY A 6 5.85 -6.15 4.85
C GLY A 6 7.33 -6.55 4.88
N LYS A 7 7.81 -7.47 4.04
CA LYS A 7 9.18 -8.01 4.22
C LYS A 7 10.30 -7.08 3.77
N ALA A 8 10.06 -6.31 2.70
CA ALA A 8 11.03 -5.38 2.10
C ALA A 8 12.45 -5.98 1.98
N THR A 9 12.62 -7.07 1.23
CA THR A 9 13.89 -7.81 1.13
C THR A 9 14.67 -7.58 -0.17
N GLY A 10 14.25 -6.63 -1.01
CA GLY A 10 14.87 -6.38 -2.32
C GLY A 10 15.99 -5.33 -2.28
N GLY A 11 17.11 -5.58 -2.96
CA GLY A 11 18.19 -4.61 -3.09
C GLY A 11 19.02 -4.40 -1.82
N ASN A 12 19.83 -3.34 -1.79
CA ASN A 12 20.78 -3.08 -0.71
C ASN A 12 20.16 -2.32 0.46
N GLN A 13 19.19 -1.43 0.20
CA GLN A 13 18.47 -0.65 1.22
C GLN A 13 16.96 -0.60 0.92
N PRO A 14 16.28 -1.76 0.93
CA PRO A 14 14.89 -1.89 0.47
C PRO A 14 13.92 -0.88 1.09
N LEU A 15 14.00 -0.67 2.40
CA LEU A 15 13.11 0.25 3.11
C LEU A 15 13.38 1.72 2.77
N VAL A 16 14.65 2.09 2.67
CA VAL A 16 15.05 3.45 2.30
C VAL A 16 14.56 3.76 0.89
N GLU A 17 14.75 2.82 -0.04
CA GLU A 17 14.30 2.97 -1.42
C GLU A 17 12.78 3.03 -1.52
N ALA A 18 12.06 2.18 -0.78
CA ALA A 18 10.60 2.18 -0.75
C ALA A 18 10.03 3.50 -0.22
N TYR A 19 10.54 4.00 0.92
CA TYR A 19 10.09 5.27 1.48
C TYR A 19 10.47 6.46 0.61
N ARG A 20 11.65 6.45 -0.01
CA ARG A 20 12.03 7.48 -0.98
C ARG A 20 11.06 7.53 -2.16
N ALA A 21 10.70 6.37 -2.72
CA ALA A 21 9.71 6.30 -3.79
C ALA A 21 8.32 6.79 -3.32
N ALA A 22 7.90 6.40 -2.11
CA ALA A 22 6.64 6.85 -1.53
C ALA A 22 6.59 8.38 -1.36
N SER A 23 7.66 8.99 -0.83
CA SER A 23 7.75 10.45 -0.68
C SER A 23 7.68 11.18 -2.03
N LEU A 24 8.34 10.66 -3.07
CA LEU A 24 8.26 11.24 -4.41
C LEU A 24 6.85 11.13 -4.99
N LEU A 25 6.17 10.01 -4.77
CA LEU A 25 4.78 9.82 -5.21
C LEU A 25 3.80 10.69 -4.43
N ALA A 26 4.01 10.90 -3.14
CA ALA A 26 3.16 11.77 -2.32
C ALA A 26 3.07 13.20 -2.86
N ILE A 27 4.18 13.73 -3.42
CA ILE A 27 4.21 15.07 -4.04
C ILE A 27 3.24 15.17 -5.23
N THR A 28 2.97 14.06 -5.92
CA THR A 28 2.04 14.03 -7.06
C THR A 28 0.57 14.10 -6.66
N GLN A 29 0.26 14.01 -5.35
CA GLN A 29 -1.10 14.06 -4.79
C GLN A 29 -2.07 13.06 -5.43
N VAL A 30 -1.55 11.93 -5.90
CA VAL A 30 -2.37 10.84 -6.45
C VAL A 30 -3.02 10.07 -5.31
N ALA A 31 -4.35 9.98 -5.34
CA ALA A 31 -5.12 9.14 -4.42
C ALA A 31 -4.56 7.70 -4.41
N SER A 32 -4.17 7.25 -3.21
CA SER A 32 -3.39 6.03 -3.04
C SER A 32 -3.94 5.18 -1.89
N ILE A 33 -3.83 3.87 -2.09
CA ILE A 33 -4.19 2.83 -1.12
C ILE A 33 -2.99 1.88 -1.04
N VAL A 34 -2.65 1.49 0.19
CA VAL A 34 -1.68 0.42 0.50
C VAL A 34 -2.46 -0.77 1.04
N ILE A 35 -2.27 -1.93 0.44
CA ILE A 35 -2.84 -3.19 0.89
C ILE A 35 -1.76 -3.96 1.64
N ASP A 36 -2.02 -4.23 2.90
CA ASP A 36 -1.18 -5.02 3.79
C ASP A 36 -1.58 -6.49 3.73
N CYS A 37 -0.68 -7.35 3.26
CA CYS A 37 -0.85 -8.79 3.19
C CYS A 37 -0.22 -9.53 4.39
N GLU A 38 0.25 -8.81 5.41
CA GLU A 38 0.74 -9.45 6.64
C GLU A 38 -0.40 -10.15 7.39
N GLU A 39 -0.17 -11.39 7.77
CA GLU A 39 -1.13 -12.24 8.48
C GLU A 39 -0.50 -12.83 9.74
N GLY A 40 -1.35 -13.18 10.73
CA GLY A 40 -0.92 -13.83 11.96
C GLY A 40 -0.45 -12.87 13.06
N THR A 41 0.03 -13.46 14.16
CA THR A 41 0.32 -12.72 15.41
C THR A 41 1.56 -11.83 15.31
N VAL A 42 2.50 -12.17 14.42
CA VAL A 42 3.73 -11.38 14.21
C VAL A 42 3.57 -10.57 12.93
N ARG A 43 3.68 -9.25 13.06
CA ARG A 43 3.58 -8.30 11.97
C ARG A 43 4.70 -7.27 12.08
N LEU A 44 5.30 -6.95 10.95
CA LEU A 44 6.37 -5.98 10.78
C LEU A 44 5.81 -4.56 10.76
N GLY A 45 4.55 -4.39 10.32
CA GLY A 45 3.86 -3.10 10.34
C GLY A 45 4.36 -2.12 9.28
N LEU A 46 5.15 -2.60 8.31
CA LEU A 46 5.80 -1.75 7.32
C LEU A 46 4.81 -1.19 6.29
N ALA A 47 3.69 -1.86 6.07
CA ALA A 47 2.61 -1.35 5.23
C ALA A 47 2.01 -0.04 5.78
N GLY A 48 1.87 0.08 7.11
CA GLY A 48 1.38 1.29 7.78
C GLY A 48 2.34 2.47 7.58
N ALA A 49 3.61 2.27 7.90
CA ALA A 49 4.64 3.31 7.73
C ALA A 49 4.79 3.76 6.26
N LEU A 50 4.68 2.82 5.32
CA LEU A 50 4.70 3.14 3.89
C LEU A 50 3.50 4.00 3.49
N ALA A 51 2.30 3.67 3.99
CA ALA A 51 1.09 4.42 3.70
C ALA A 51 1.13 5.83 4.28
N GLU A 52 1.62 5.99 5.51
CA GLU A 52 1.83 7.31 6.12
C GLU A 52 2.76 8.18 5.25
N THR A 53 3.88 7.60 4.80
CA THR A 53 4.81 8.30 3.91
C THR A 53 4.18 8.68 2.57
N LEU A 54 3.29 7.83 2.04
CA LEU A 54 2.58 8.03 0.78
C LEU A 54 1.37 8.98 0.91
N GLY A 55 0.91 9.27 2.14
CA GLY A 55 -0.40 9.92 2.37
C GLY A 55 -1.58 9.04 1.96
N ALA A 56 -1.44 7.72 2.07
CA ALA A 56 -2.39 6.72 1.63
C ALA A 56 -3.17 6.09 2.80
N THR A 57 -4.30 5.47 2.48
CA THR A 57 -5.01 4.59 3.43
C THR A 57 -4.41 3.19 3.39
N THR A 58 -4.16 2.59 4.55
CA THR A 58 -3.78 1.17 4.67
C THR A 58 -5.02 0.31 4.86
N ILE A 59 -5.12 -0.80 4.13
CA ILE A 59 -6.17 -1.81 4.29
C ILE A 59 -5.53 -3.18 4.46
N GLN A 60 -5.99 -3.98 5.43
CA GLN A 60 -5.51 -5.36 5.57
C GLN A 60 -6.21 -6.27 4.57
N LEU A 61 -5.45 -7.12 3.89
CA LEU A 61 -6.01 -8.08 2.94
C LEU A 61 -6.94 -9.07 3.63
N ALA A 62 -6.62 -9.49 4.86
CA ALA A 62 -7.47 -10.37 5.67
C ALA A 62 -8.84 -9.74 6.02
N GLU A 63 -8.94 -8.41 6.01
CA GLU A 63 -10.19 -7.67 6.25
C GLU A 63 -11.03 -7.51 4.97
N LEU A 64 -10.46 -7.81 3.79
CA LEU A 64 -11.13 -7.71 2.49
C LEU A 64 -11.49 -9.10 1.95
N GLY A 65 -12.79 -9.42 1.93
CA GLY A 65 -13.28 -10.52 1.10
C GLY A 65 -12.99 -10.27 -0.39
N ALA A 66 -12.85 -11.33 -1.20
CA ALA A 66 -12.48 -11.23 -2.62
C ALA A 66 -13.38 -10.25 -3.43
N GLU A 67 -14.69 -10.27 -3.18
CA GLU A 67 -15.67 -9.36 -3.79
C GLU A 67 -15.42 -7.88 -3.44
N GLN A 68 -15.07 -7.59 -2.19
CA GLN A 68 -14.81 -6.22 -1.72
C GLN A 68 -13.49 -5.68 -2.29
N LEU A 69 -12.46 -6.52 -2.37
CA LEU A 69 -11.20 -6.17 -3.03
C LEU A 69 -11.43 -5.81 -4.51
N ILE A 70 -12.22 -6.61 -5.23
CA ILE A 70 -12.57 -6.34 -6.63
C ILE A 70 -13.30 -4.99 -6.76
N SER A 71 -14.23 -4.69 -5.84
CA SER A 71 -14.94 -3.41 -5.82
C SER A 71 -13.98 -2.22 -5.62
N VAL A 72 -13.07 -2.30 -4.64
CA VAL A 72 -12.07 -1.25 -4.37
C VAL A 72 -11.15 -1.02 -5.58
N VAL A 73 -10.70 -2.10 -6.25
CA VAL A 73 -9.85 -2.00 -7.44
C VAL A 73 -10.59 -1.34 -8.60
N ARG A 74 -11.86 -1.68 -8.82
CA ARG A 74 -12.69 -1.06 -9.88
C ARG A 74 -12.92 0.43 -9.59
N ALA A 75 -13.35 0.77 -8.38
CA ALA A 75 -13.55 2.17 -7.99
C ALA A 75 -12.27 3.02 -8.15
N SER A 76 -11.10 2.44 -7.84
CA SER A 76 -9.80 3.10 -8.02
C SER A 76 -9.41 3.33 -9.49
N ARG A 77 -9.94 2.54 -10.43
CA ARG A 77 -9.71 2.73 -11.88
C ARG A 77 -10.63 3.79 -12.44
N ASP A 78 -11.89 3.80 -12.02
CA ASP A 78 -12.90 4.71 -12.53
C ASP A 78 -12.65 6.16 -12.10
N GLY A 79 -12.11 6.37 -10.89
CA GLY A 79 -11.69 7.70 -10.42
C GLY A 79 -10.47 8.30 -11.15
N ARG A 80 -9.79 7.54 -12.02
CA ARG A 80 -8.68 8.00 -12.86
C ARG A 80 -9.12 8.45 -14.25
N ALA A 81 -10.38 8.22 -14.61
CA ALA A 81 -10.96 8.55 -15.91
C ALA A 81 -11.79 9.85 -15.90
N ALA A 82 -11.77 10.63 -14.81
CA ALA A 82 -12.47 11.90 -14.64
C ALA A 82 -11.50 13.08 -14.51
#